data_AF-A0A1W9VXU1-F1
#
_entry.id   AF-A0A1W9VXU1-F1
#
_cell.length_a   1.000
_cell.length_b   1.000
_cell.length_c   1.000
_cell.angle_alpha   90.00
_cell.angle_beta   90.00
_cell.angle_gamma   90.00
#
_symmetry.space_group_name_H-M   'P 1'
#
loop_
_entity.id
_entity.type
_entity.pdbx_description
1 polymer ?
#
loop_
_entity_poly.entity_id
_entity_poly.type
_entity_poly.pdbx_seq_one_letter_code
_entity_poly.pdbx_strand_id
1 'polypeptide(L)' 'MVKKLLTAIEAKDAEAAKAALTVTYRELDKAVTKGVFKKNTVSRKKARLSAAVNAL' A
#
# COMPACT_ATOMS: atom_id res chain seq x y z
N MET A 1 -8.37 1.43 0.50
CA MET A 1 -7.94 1.48 1.91
C MET A 1 -6.62 2.23 2.20
N VAL A 2 -6.24 3.26 1.42
CA VAL A 2 -4.94 3.94 1.61
C VAL A 2 -4.84 4.72 2.92
N LYS A 3 -5.97 5.26 3.42
CA LYS A 3 -6.02 6.04 4.66
C LYS A 3 -5.66 5.21 5.90
N LYS A 4 -6.04 3.92 5.94
CA LYS A 4 -5.69 3.00 7.03
C LYS A 4 -4.18 2.72 7.08
N LEU A 5 -3.54 2.61 5.92
CA LEU A 5 -2.11 2.39 5.82
C LEU A 5 -1.31 3.62 6.27
N LEU A 6 -1.79 4.83 5.96
CA LEU A 6 -1.19 6.09 6.45
C LEU A 6 -1.30 6.21 7.98
N THR A 7 -2.45 5.92 8.57
CA THR A 7 -2.61 5.93 10.03
C THR A 7 -1.77 4.85 10.73
N ALA A 8 -1.56 3.69 10.11
CA ALA A 8 -0.70 2.64 10.67
C ALA A 8 0.79 3.02 10.62
N ILE A 9 1.21 3.74 9.57
CA ILE A 9 2.57 4.29 9.46
C ILE A 9 2.77 5.43 10.48
N GLU A 10 1.78 6.30 10.68
CA GLU A 10 1.82 7.36 11.71
C GLU A 10 1.83 6.79 13.14
N ALA A 11 1.13 5.69 13.38
CA ALA A 11 1.11 5.00 14.68
C ALA A 11 2.38 4.19 14.99
N LYS A 12 3.36 4.15 14.09
CA LYS A 12 4.59 3.35 14.18
C LYS A 12 4.38 1.86 14.50
N ASP A 13 3.29 1.28 14.02
CA ASP A 13 2.99 -0.13 14.26
C ASP A 13 3.40 -0.99 13.05
N ALA A 14 4.56 -1.64 13.18
CA ALA A 14 5.19 -2.42 12.11
C ALA A 14 4.39 -3.68 11.70
N GLU A 15 3.65 -4.30 12.63
CA GLU A 15 2.80 -5.45 12.31
C GLU A 15 1.52 -5.02 11.60
N ALA A 16 0.86 -3.98 12.11
CA ALA A 16 -0.34 -3.42 11.49
C ALA A 16 -0.04 -2.88 10.08
N ALA A 17 1.13 -2.27 9.87
CA ALA A 17 1.58 -1.77 8.57
C ALA A 17 1.79 -2.90 7.55
N LYS A 18 2.36 -4.04 7.94
CA LYS A 18 2.52 -5.22 7.06
C LYS A 18 1.19 -5.85 6.67
N ALA A 19 0.27 -5.99 7.63
CA ALA A 19 -1.08 -6.50 7.37
C ALA A 19 -1.85 -5.57 6.41
N ALA A 20 -1.80 -4.25 6.67
CA ALA A 20 -2.44 -3.24 5.82
C ALA A 20 -1.80 -3.15 4.42
N LEU A 21 -0.49 -3.35 4.30
CA LEU A 21 0.21 -3.41 3.01
C LEU A 21 -0.38 -4.52 2.13
N THR A 22 -0.54 -5.73 2.66
CA THR A 22 -1.06 -6.89 1.91
C THR A 22 -2.46 -6.64 1.36
N VAL A 23 -3.34 -6.04 2.16
CA VAL A 23 -4.70 -5.68 1.74
C VAL A 23 -4.66 -4.59 0.67
N THR A 24 -3.80 -3.58 0.85
CA THR A 24 -3.63 -2.49 -0.12
C THR A 24 -3.06 -3.00 -1.44
N TYR A 25 -2.11 -3.95 -1.41
CA TYR A 25 -1.58 -4.63 -2.59
C TYR A 25 -2.69 -5.33 -3.38
N ARG A 26 -3.54 -6.11 -2.71
CA ARG A 26 -4.68 -6.80 -3.35
C ARG A 26 -5.69 -5.84 -3.98
N GLU A 27 -6.03 -4.74 -3.31
CA GLU A 27 -6.94 -3.73 -3.88
C GLU A 27 -6.34 -3.03 -5.08
N LEU A 28 -5.04 -2.69 -5.02
CA LEU A 28 -4.33 -2.04 -6.11
C LEU A 28 -4.24 -2.96 -7.33
N ASP A 29 -3.96 -4.26 -7.16
CA ASP A 29 -3.93 -5.21 -8.28
C ASP A 29 -5.31 -5.42 -8.90
N LYS A 30 -6.37 -5.49 -8.09
CA LYS A 30 -7.76 -5.50 -8.60
C LYS A 30 -8.10 -4.23 -9.38
N ALA A 31 -7.51 -3.10 -9.01
CA ALA A 31 -7.75 -1.84 -9.71
C ALA A 31 -6.93 -1.74 -11.03
N VAL A 32 -5.80 -2.45 -11.15
CA VAL A 32 -5.09 -2.64 -12.42
C VAL A 32 -5.89 -3.53 -13.37
N THR A 33 -6.41 -4.67 -12.88
CA THR A 33 -7.17 -5.60 -13.74
C THR A 33 -8.47 -5.00 -14.24
N LYS A 34 -9.11 -4.12 -13.47
CA LYS A 34 -10.29 -3.34 -13.89
C LYS A 34 -9.96 -2.16 -14.83
N GLY A 35 -8.69 -1.94 -15.17
CA GLY A 35 -8.26 -0.85 -16.05
C GLY A 35 -8.34 0.56 -15.45
N VAL A 36 -8.71 0.68 -14.17
CA VAL A 36 -8.85 1.96 -13.46
C VAL A 36 -7.50 2.63 -13.23
N PHE A 37 -6.44 1.83 -13.06
CA PHE A 37 -5.07 2.33 -12.95
C PHE A 37 -4.11 1.62 -13.91
N LYS A 38 -3.19 2.41 -14.50
CA LYS A 38 -2.04 1.86 -15.22
C LYS A 38 -1.11 1.10 -14.27
N LYS A 39 -0.60 -0.05 -14.72
CA LYS A 39 0.37 -0.91 -14.00
C LYS A 39 1.50 -0.11 -13.36
N ASN A 40 2.09 0.83 -14.11
CA ASN A 40 3.23 1.65 -13.64
C ASN A 40 2.86 2.60 -12.49
N THR A 41 1.64 3.12 -12.46
CA THR A 41 1.17 3.99 -11.36
C THR A 41 0.99 3.19 -10.08
N VAL A 42 0.49 1.96 -10.20
CA VAL A 42 0.38 1.04 -9.07
C VAL A 42 1.76 0.60 -8.59
N SER A 43 2.67 0.21 -9.47
CA SER A 43 4.05 -0.16 -9.07
C SER A 43 4.78 0.94 -8.31
N ARG A 44 4.63 2.21 -8.72
CA ARG A 44 5.22 3.36 -7.99
C ARG A 44 4.61 3.54 -6.60
N LYS A 45 3.29 3.38 -6.46
CA LYS A 45 2.62 3.47 -5.16
C LYS A 45 3.04 2.32 -4.23
N LYS A 46 3.11 1.10 -4.77
CA LYS A 46 3.62 -0.09 -4.09
C LYS A 46 5.02 0.13 -3.52
N ALA A 47 5.95 0.60 -4.37
CA ALA A 47 7.33 0.89 -3.96
C ALA A 47 7.41 1.96 -2.87
N ARG A 48 6.67 3.08 -3.00
CA ARG A 48 6.64 4.14 -1.98
C ARG A 48 6.10 3.64 -0.64
N LEU A 49 5.05 2.82 -0.66
CA LEU A 49 4.45 2.28 0.56
C LEU A 49 5.37 1.26 1.25
N SER A 50 6.03 0.38 0.49
CA SER A 50 7.03 -0.53 1.06
C SER A 50 8.23 0.22 1.66
N ALA A 51 8.71 1.28 1.00
CA ALA A 51 9.78 2.10 1.54
C ALA A 51 9.37 2.81 2.85
N ALA A 52 8.13 3.32 2.92
CA ALA A 52 7.61 3.96 4.13
C ALA A 52 7.44 2.98 5.31
N VAL A 53 7.08 1.72 5.04
CA VAL A 53 6.98 0.68 6.08
C VAL A 53 8.36 0.16 6.50
N ASN A 54 9.34 0.11 5.60
CA ASN A 54 10.72 -0.30 5.93
C ASN A 54 11.54 0.81 6.60
N ALA A 55 11.14 2.07 6.47
CA ALA A 55 11.76 3.21 7.15
C ALA A 55 11.26 3.39 8.59
N LEU A 56 10.39 2.51 9.04
CA LEU A 56 9.85 2.42 10.39
C LEU A 56 10.62 1.37 11.19
#